data_AF-R7WS41-F1
#
_entry.id   AF-R7WS41-F1
#
_cell.length_a   1.000
_cell.length_b   1.000
_cell.length_c   1.000
_cell.angle_alpha   90.00
_cell.angle_beta   90.00
_cell.angle_gamma   90.00
#
_symmetry.space_group_name_H-M   'P 1'
#
loop_
_entity.id
_entity.type
_entity.pdbx_description
1 polymer ?
#
loop_
_entity_poly.entity_id
_entity_poly.type
_entity_poly.pdbx_seq_one_letter_code
_entity_poly.pdbx_strand_id
1 'polypeptide(L)'
;MAQAYAADVPEERFRAAYLAALRGAGALVDASSTGRRGAAGGAWVALARAVPEFSGWASWFADHSALRTGVDAGVRTVTSEAATEFFDETARFLHDVEAELDRGSAPEPAARRPA
;
A
#
# COMPACT_ATOMS: atom_id res chain seq x y z
N MET A 1 19.32 -25.06 13.96
CA MET A 1 18.64 -25.17 12.65
C MET A 1 17.13 -25.26 12.86
N ALA A 2 16.54 -24.24 13.48
CA ALA A 2 15.15 -24.25 13.93
C ALA A 2 14.48 -22.92 13.56
N GLN A 3 13.74 -22.91 12.46
CA GLN A 3 12.63 -21.99 12.21
C GLN A 3 11.55 -22.84 11.54
N ALA A 4 10.86 -23.67 12.31
CA ALA A 4 9.63 -23.31 13.02
C ALA A 4 8.53 -22.90 12.01
N TYR A 5 7.68 -23.86 11.65
CA TYR A 5 6.23 -23.71 11.68
C TYR A 5 5.63 -22.34 11.27
N ALA A 6 6.13 -21.67 10.24
CA ALA A 6 5.37 -20.65 9.54
C ALA A 6 4.48 -21.36 8.53
N ALA A 7 3.46 -22.04 9.05
CA ALA A 7 2.32 -22.52 8.28
C ALA A 7 1.47 -21.32 7.81
N ASP A 8 2.13 -20.38 7.13
CA ASP A 8 1.52 -19.25 6.46
C ASP A 8 1.63 -19.58 4.97
N VAL A 9 0.53 -20.10 4.42
CA VAL A 9 0.40 -20.46 3.01
C VAL A 9 0.86 -19.25 2.19
N PRO A 10 1.85 -19.37 1.27
CA PRO A 10 2.41 -18.22 0.54
C PRO A 10 1.36 -17.28 -0.07
N GLU A 11 0.26 -17.87 -0.53
CA GLU A 11 -0.91 -17.17 -1.05
C GLU A 11 -1.59 -16.29 0.01
N GLU A 12 -1.69 -16.76 1.26
CA GLU A 12 -2.28 -16.00 2.37
C GLU A 12 -1.39 -14.82 2.76
N ARG A 13 -0.07 -15.03 2.83
CA ARG A 13 0.90 -13.94 3.05
C ARG A 13 0.77 -12.87 1.97
N PHE A 14 0.70 -13.28 0.70
CA PHE A 14 0.49 -12.36 -0.42
C PHE A 14 -0.83 -11.59 -0.31
N ARG A 15 -1.95 -12.26 0.02
CA ARG A 15 -3.26 -11.62 0.23
C ARG A 15 -3.22 -10.61 1.36
N ALA A 16 -2.64 -10.99 2.50
CA ALA A 16 -2.51 -10.13 3.67
C ALA A 16 -1.69 -8.87 3.35
N ALA A 17 -0.55 -9.03 2.68
CA ALA A 17 0.28 -7.92 2.21
C ALA A 17 -0.51 -6.99 1.26
N TYR A 18 -1.17 -7.55 0.24
CA TYR A 18 -1.94 -6.74 -0.72
C TYR A 18 -3.07 -5.94 -0.03
N LEU A 19 -3.76 -6.55 0.94
CA LEU A 19 -4.79 -5.86 1.72
C LEU A 19 -4.22 -4.78 2.64
N ALA A 20 -3.03 -4.98 3.22
CA ALA A 20 -2.35 -3.96 3.99
C ALA A 20 -1.99 -2.75 3.11
N ALA A 21 -1.45 -3.01 1.91
CA ALA A 21 -1.14 -1.97 0.94
C ALA A 21 -2.38 -1.14 0.54
N LEU A 22 -3.51 -1.79 0.28
CA LEU A 22 -4.77 -1.09 -0.02
C LEU A 22 -5.24 -0.17 1.13
N ARG A 23 -5.05 -0.59 2.38
CA ARG A 23 -5.39 0.22 3.56
C ARG A 23 -4.48 1.44 3.67
N GLY A 24 -3.17 1.27 3.50
CA GLY A 24 -2.21 2.37 3.47
C GLY A 24 -2.52 3.39 2.37
N ALA A 25 -2.80 2.91 1.15
CA ALA A 25 -3.23 3.76 0.04
C ALA A 25 -4.52 4.53 0.37
N GLY A 26 -5.49 3.87 1.01
CA GLY A 26 -6.72 4.51 1.49
C GLY A 26 -6.46 5.62 2.50
N ALA A 27 -5.54 5.41 3.44
CA ALA A 27 -5.18 6.41 4.45
C ALA A 27 -4.55 7.66 3.82
N LEU A 28 -3.64 7.52 2.85
CA LEU A 28 -3.09 8.66 2.12
C LEU A 28 -4.15 9.43 1.33
N VAL A 29 -5.06 8.71 0.66
CA VAL A 29 -6.19 9.33 -0.05
C VAL A 29 -7.11 10.09 0.91
N ASP A 30 -7.38 9.54 2.10
CA ASP A 30 -8.20 10.22 3.11
C ASP A 30 -7.48 11.43 3.71
N ALA A 31 -6.17 11.36 3.98
CA ALA A 31 -5.38 12.46 4.50
C ALA A 31 -5.19 13.62 3.50
N SER A 32 -5.08 13.31 2.21
CA SER A 32 -4.86 14.30 1.14
C SER A 32 -6.14 14.99 0.64
N SER A 33 -7.33 14.42 0.89
CA SER A 33 -8.58 14.95 0.35
C SER A 33 -9.41 15.71 1.39
N THR A 34 -9.59 17.03 1.19
CA THR A 34 -10.61 17.81 1.93
C THR A 34 -12.03 17.64 1.38
N GLY A 35 -12.21 16.83 0.33
CA GLY A 35 -13.51 16.61 -0.27
C GLY A 35 -13.51 15.66 -1.47
N ARG A 36 -14.35 14.64 -1.34
CA ARG A 36 -14.79 13.64 -2.32
C ARG A 36 -13.83 12.51 -2.66
N ARG A 37 -14.06 11.41 -1.93
CA ARG A 37 -13.85 10.03 -2.37
C ARG A 37 -14.63 9.77 -3.68
N GLY A 38 -13.93 9.72 -4.81
CA GLY A 38 -14.56 9.33 -6.06
C GLY A 38 -13.72 9.52 -7.30
N ALA A 39 -13.23 8.43 -7.86
CA ALA A 39 -13.19 8.24 -9.30
C ALA A 39 -13.11 6.75 -9.62
N ALA A 40 -13.98 6.28 -10.50
CA ALA A 40 -13.94 4.96 -11.10
C ALA A 40 -12.53 4.68 -11.65
N GLY A 41 -11.83 3.70 -11.07
CA GLY A 41 -10.43 3.43 -11.39
C GLY A 41 -9.70 2.56 -10.36
N GLY A 42 -10.27 2.35 -9.16
CA GLY A 42 -9.66 1.55 -8.09
C GLY A 42 -8.77 2.38 -7.15
N ALA A 43 -8.46 1.82 -5.98
CA ALA A 43 -7.72 2.51 -4.92
C ALA A 43 -6.37 3.09 -5.41
N TRP A 44 -5.70 2.40 -6.34
CA TRP A 44 -4.41 2.80 -6.90
C TRP A 44 -4.50 4.04 -7.80
N VAL A 45 -5.56 4.17 -8.61
CA VAL A 45 -5.78 5.37 -9.43
C VAL A 45 -6.11 6.57 -8.54
N ALA A 46 -6.85 6.34 -7.46
CA ALA A 46 -7.11 7.39 -6.47
C ALA A 46 -5.81 7.83 -5.78
N LEU A 47 -4.96 6.89 -5.37
CA LEU A 47 -3.66 7.17 -4.76
C LEU A 47 -2.76 8.00 -5.68
N ALA A 48 -2.58 7.58 -6.94
CA ALA A 48 -1.71 8.28 -7.89
C ALA A 48 -2.18 9.72 -8.19
N ARG A 49 -3.48 10.01 -8.04
CA ARG A 49 -4.04 11.37 -8.19
C ARG A 49 -3.90 12.20 -6.92
N ALA A 50 -4.13 11.57 -5.77
CA ALA A 50 -4.07 12.19 -4.46
C ALA A 50 -2.63 12.57 -4.07
N VAL A 51 -1.70 11.65 -4.30
CA VAL A 51 -0.30 11.78 -3.92
C VAL A 51 0.57 11.29 -5.09
N PRO A 52 0.89 12.18 -6.05
CA PRO A 52 1.61 11.81 -7.26
C PRO A 52 2.99 11.18 -7.04
N GLU A 53 3.67 11.47 -5.92
CA GLU A 53 4.93 10.78 -5.59
C GLU A 53 4.77 9.26 -5.40
N PHE A 54 3.57 8.78 -5.04
CA PHE A 54 3.26 7.34 -4.91
C PHE A 54 2.74 6.72 -6.21
N SER A 55 2.76 7.44 -7.34
CA SER A 55 2.29 6.91 -8.63
C SER A 55 3.06 5.67 -9.10
N GLY A 56 4.37 5.60 -8.83
CA GLY A 56 5.19 4.42 -9.13
C GLY A 56 4.74 3.19 -8.35
N TRP A 57 4.50 3.35 -7.05
CA TRP A 57 3.92 2.32 -6.20
C TRP A 57 2.52 1.90 -6.67
N ALA A 58 1.66 2.86 -6.99
CA ALA A 58 0.31 2.59 -7.49
C ALA A 58 0.31 1.76 -8.78
N SER A 59 1.21 2.05 -9.73
CA SER A 59 1.35 1.27 -10.96
C SER A 59 1.83 -0.15 -10.65
N TRP A 60 2.85 -0.29 -9.81
CA TRP A 60 3.41 -1.60 -9.44
C TRP A 60 2.35 -2.50 -8.79
N PHE A 61 1.57 -2.00 -7.82
CA PHE A 61 0.49 -2.77 -7.21
C PHE A 61 -0.68 -3.05 -8.19
N ALA A 62 -0.95 -2.14 -9.13
CA ALA A 62 -1.97 -2.35 -10.15
C ALA A 62 -1.61 -3.54 -11.05
N ASP A 63 -0.35 -3.67 -11.45
CA ASP A 63 0.15 -4.80 -12.26
C ASP A 63 -0.03 -6.15 -11.56
N HIS A 64 0.09 -6.17 -10.22
CA HIS A 64 -0.13 -7.37 -9.40
C HIS A 64 -1.61 -7.70 -9.15
N SER A 65 -2.57 -6.86 -9.58
CA SER A 65 -4.01 -7.09 -9.34
C SER A 65 -4.55 -8.33 -10.05
N ALA A 66 -4.02 -8.63 -11.24
CA ALA A 66 -4.38 -9.84 -11.97
C ALA A 66 -3.84 -11.11 -11.29
N LEU A 67 -2.62 -11.03 -10.76
CA LEU A 67 -2.04 -12.10 -9.94
C LEU A 67 -2.89 -12.34 -8.70
N ARG A 68 -3.25 -11.28 -7.97
CA ARG A 68 -4.12 -11.34 -6.79
C ARG A 68 -5.46 -12.02 -7.09
N THR A 69 -6.11 -11.64 -8.18
CA THR A 69 -7.39 -12.24 -8.59
C THR A 69 -7.23 -13.73 -8.90
N GLY A 70 -6.13 -14.11 -9.57
CA GLY A 70 -5.82 -15.51 -9.85
C GLY A 70 -5.53 -16.33 -8.59
N VAL A 71 -4.83 -15.75 -7.61
CA VAL A 71 -4.54 -16.37 -6.32
C VAL A 71 -5.81 -16.52 -5.49
N ASP A 72 -6.69 -15.53 -5.48
CA ASP A 72 -8.00 -15.60 -4.81
C ASP A 72 -8.91 -16.68 -5.40
N ALA A 73 -8.91 -16.82 -6.73
CA ALA A 73 -9.65 -17.86 -7.42
C ALA A 73 -8.99 -19.25 -7.33
N GLY A 74 -7.80 -19.37 -6.74
CA GLY A 74 -7.04 -20.63 -6.66
C GLY A 74 -6.52 -21.14 -8.01
N VAL A 75 -6.51 -20.30 -9.04
CA VAL A 75 -6.04 -20.64 -10.40
C VAL A 75 -4.60 -20.21 -10.64
N ARG A 76 -4.02 -19.41 -9.74
CA ARG A 76 -2.60 -19.04 -9.69
C ARG A 76 -2.04 -19.37 -8.32
N THR A 77 -0.78 -19.79 -8.29
CA THR A 77 -0.02 -20.05 -7.06
C THR A 77 1.14 -19.06 -6.97
N VAL A 78 1.61 -18.81 -5.74
CA VAL A 78 2.76 -17.93 -5.47
C VAL A 78 3.82 -18.74 -4.75
N THR A 79 5.08 -18.60 -5.14
CA THR A 79 6.17 -19.25 -4.41
C THR A 79 6.37 -18.58 -3.06
N SER A 80 6.89 -19.31 -2.07
CA SER A 80 7.20 -18.71 -0.76
C SER A 80 8.20 -17.55 -0.88
N GLU A 81 9.13 -17.63 -1.83
CA GLU A 81 10.11 -16.57 -2.11
C GLU A 81 9.42 -15.32 -2.65
N ALA A 82 8.62 -15.45 -3.72
CA ALA A 82 7.89 -14.32 -4.31
C ALA A 82 6.89 -13.69 -3.32
N ALA A 83 6.25 -14.51 -2.47
CA ALA A 83 5.37 -13.99 -1.41
C ALA A 83 6.14 -13.23 -0.32
N THR A 84 7.39 -13.59 -0.06
CA THR A 84 8.26 -12.91 0.91
C THR A 84 8.78 -11.60 0.32
N GLU A 85 9.27 -11.63 -0.92
CA GLU A 85 9.68 -10.42 -1.66
C GLU A 85 8.53 -9.41 -1.75
N PHE A 86 7.32 -9.87 -2.11
CA PHE A 86 6.14 -9.02 -2.16
C PHE A 86 5.78 -8.43 -0.80
N PHE A 87 5.95 -9.21 0.27
CA PHE A 87 5.74 -8.73 1.65
C PHE A 87 6.75 -7.65 2.02
N ASP A 88 8.03 -7.85 1.71
CA ASP A 88 9.10 -6.89 2.01
C ASP A 88 8.90 -5.56 1.23
N GLU A 89 8.54 -5.64 -0.05
CA GLU A 89 8.22 -4.45 -0.85
C GLU A 89 6.95 -3.75 -0.33
N THR A 90 5.95 -4.50 0.12
CA THR A 90 4.77 -3.93 0.77
C THR A 90 5.11 -3.23 2.08
N ALA A 91 5.98 -3.81 2.89
CA ALA A 91 6.43 -3.19 4.14
C ALA A 91 7.18 -1.87 3.86
N ARG A 92 8.00 -1.83 2.81
CA ARG A 92 8.68 -0.61 2.35
C ARG A 92 7.67 0.47 1.93
N PHE A 93 6.67 0.11 1.13
CA PHE A 93 5.59 1.03 0.76
C PHE A 93 4.86 1.58 1.99
N LEU A 94 4.52 0.74 2.97
CA LEU A 94 3.83 1.18 4.19
C LEU A 94 4.70 2.11 5.04
N HIS A 95 6.01 1.88 5.07
CA HIS A 95 6.94 2.80 5.73
C HIS A 95 6.95 4.19 5.06
N ASP A 96 6.96 4.23 3.72
CA ASP A 96 6.86 5.49 2.97
C ASP A 96 5.51 6.19 3.22
N VAL A 97 4.41 5.43 3.28
CA VAL A 97 3.06 5.92 3.62
C VAL A 97 3.04 6.56 5.01
N GLU A 98 3.57 5.87 6.02
CA GLU A 98 3.65 6.39 7.39
C GLU A 98 4.46 7.68 7.45
N ALA A 99 5.61 7.73 6.78
CA ALA A 99 6.44 8.93 6.71
C ALA A 99 5.73 10.11 6.01
N GLU A 100 4.86 9.85 5.03
CA GLU A 100 4.05 10.89 4.39
C GLU A 100 2.91 11.38 5.29
N LEU A 101 2.21 10.46 5.97
CA LEU A 101 1.16 10.81 6.91
C LEU A 101 1.69 11.65 8.07
N ASP A 102 2.87 11.31 8.59
CA ASP A 102 3.54 12.09 9.63
C ASP A 102 3.92 13.50 9.13
N ARG A 103 4.35 13.63 7.88
CA ARG A 103 4.65 14.94 7.26
C ARG A 103 3.40 15.79 7.07
N GLY A 104 2.29 15.21 6.66
CA GLY A 104 0.99 15.90 6.56
C GLY A 104 0.35 16.22 7.92
N SER A 105 0.68 15.45 8.96
CA SER A 105 0.20 15.64 10.34
C SER A 105 1.05 16.61 11.15
N ALA A 106 2.29 16.89 10.71
CA ALA A 106 3.15 17.86 11.35
C ALA A 106 2.44 19.23 11.39
N PRO A 107 2.21 19.81 12.58
CA PRO A 107 1.57 21.11 12.67
C PRO A 107 2.42 22.13 11.92
N GLU A 108 1.79 22.86 11.00
CA GLU A 108 2.36 24.07 10.39
C GLU A 108 2.98 24.91 11.52
N PRO A 109 4.29 25.21 11.51
CA PRO A 109 4.91 25.99 12.57
C PRO A 109 4.26 27.37 12.58
N ALA A 110 3.31 27.55 13.49
CA ALA A 110 2.57 28.77 13.68
C ALA A 110 3.56 29.93 13.86
N ALA A 111 3.46 30.88 12.92
CA ALA A 111 3.83 32.28 13.06
C ALA A 111 5.25 32.61 13.53
N ARG A 112 6.08 33.04 12.56
CA ARG A 112 6.98 34.18 12.79
C ARG A 112 6.47 35.37 11.98
N ARG A 113 5.50 36.10 12.53
CA ARG A 113 5.20 37.48 12.11
C ARG A 113 5.92 38.42 13.07
N PRO A 114 6.99 39.13 12.65
CA PRO A 114 7.51 40.24 13.44
C PRO A 114 6.54 41.43 13.40
N ALA A 115 6.42 42.13 14.52
CA ALA A 115 5.63 43.35 14.73
C ALA A 115 6.27 44.58 14.07
#